data_AF-A0A1B6HTW8-F1
#
_entry.id   AF-A0A1B6HTW8-F1
#
_cell.length_a   1.000
_cell.length_b   1.000
_cell.length_c   1.000
_cell.angle_alpha   90.00
_cell.angle_beta   90.00
_cell.angle_gamma   90.00
#
_symmetry.space_group_name_H-M   'P 1'
#
loop_
_entity.id
_entity.type
_entity.pdbx_description
1 polymer ?
#
loop_
_entity_poly.entity_id
_entity_poly.type
_entity_poly.pdbx_seq_one_letter_code
_entity_poly.pdbx_strand_id
1 'polypeptide(L)'
;MDYKTYLDFVLALENQHEPQSLHYLFRILDIKNQGYLDTFCLNYFFREIQEQMSQYKQNAVSFQDVKDEMFDMIKPVDPTKITLQDLLNSGQGETLVSILIDLNGFWTYENREAMVAETTESSADV
;
A
#
# COMPACT_ATOMS: atom_id res chain seq x y z
N MET A 1 -9.92 22.11 2.78
CA MET A 1 -9.76 21.50 4.11
C MET A 1 -9.71 22.60 5.15
N ASP A 2 -10.34 22.39 6.30
CA ASP A 2 -10.09 23.20 7.51
C ASP A 2 -8.92 22.62 8.32
N TYR A 3 -8.49 23.32 9.37
CA TYR A 3 -7.33 22.92 10.18
C TYR A 3 -7.49 21.53 10.82
N LYS A 4 -8.69 21.23 11.33
CA LYS A 4 -8.99 19.94 11.95
C LYS A 4 -8.85 18.81 10.94
N THR A 5 -9.45 18.94 9.75
CA THR A 5 -9.36 17.91 8.70
C THR A 5 -7.92 17.73 8.22
N TYR A 6 -7.15 18.82 8.11
CA TYR A 6 -5.73 18.74 7.77
C TYR A 6 -4.94 17.99 8.84
N LEU A 7 -5.19 18.27 10.12
CA LEU A 7 -4.51 17.59 11.22
C LEU A 7 -4.85 16.09 11.25
N ASP A 8 -6.14 15.74 11.11
CA ASP A 8 -6.59 14.35 11.06
C ASP A 8 -5.92 13.60 9.87
N PHE A 9 -5.79 14.26 8.72
CA PHE A 9 -5.11 13.73 7.54
C PHE A 9 -3.60 13.50 7.78
N VAL A 10 -2.89 14.48 8.32
CA VAL A 10 -1.45 14.36 8.62
C VAL A 10 -1.19 13.25 9.64
N LEU A 11 -1.97 13.21 10.73
CA LEU A 11 -1.84 12.17 11.75
C LEU A 11 -2.07 10.77 11.18
N ALA A 12 -3.05 10.62 10.28
CA ALA A 12 -3.32 9.35 9.62
C ALA A 12 -2.14 8.92 8.71
N LEU A 13 -1.55 9.86 7.97
CA LEU A 13 -0.41 9.58 7.09
C LEU A 13 0.88 9.25 7.86
N GLU A 14 1.11 9.87 9.02
CA GLU A 14 2.29 9.63 9.85
C GLU A 14 2.21 8.31 10.64
N ASN A 15 1.01 7.79 10.89
CA ASN A 15 0.78 6.64 11.75
C ASN A 15 -0.04 5.55 11.03
N GLN A 16 0.38 5.14 9.83
CA GLN A 16 -0.38 4.23 8.95
C GLN A 16 -0.58 2.83 9.53
N HIS A 17 0.23 2.40 10.50
CA HIS A 17 0.06 1.14 11.21
C HIS A 17 -1.10 1.17 12.22
N GLU A 18 -1.54 2.36 12.67
CA GLU A 18 -2.61 2.47 13.66
C GLU A 18 -3.98 2.15 13.03
N PRO A 19 -4.87 1.40 13.71
CA PRO A 19 -6.18 1.02 13.18
C PRO A 19 -7.05 2.23 12.77
N GLN A 20 -6.97 3.33 13.50
CA GLN A 20 -7.72 4.56 13.23
C GLN A 20 -7.24 5.22 11.95
N SER A 21 -5.92 5.22 11.71
CA SER A 21 -5.32 5.73 10.48
C SER A 21 -5.70 4.87 9.29
N LEU A 22 -5.62 3.54 9.42
CA LEU A 22 -6.07 2.61 8.38
C LEU A 22 -7.55 2.82 8.06
N HIS A 23 -8.40 3.01 9.08
CA HIS A 23 -9.80 3.32 8.86
C HIS A 23 -9.99 4.63 8.07
N TYR A 24 -9.23 5.68 8.42
CA TYR A 24 -9.30 6.97 7.74
C TYR A 24 -8.87 6.85 6.28
N LEU A 25 -7.71 6.22 6.02
CA LEU A 25 -7.13 6.06 4.69
C LEU A 25 -7.96 5.10 3.83
N PHE A 26 -8.53 4.05 4.41
CA PHE A 26 -9.43 3.15 3.70
C PHE A 26 -10.64 3.87 3.10
N ARG A 27 -11.21 4.85 3.82
CA ARG A 27 -12.31 5.66 3.29
C ARG A 27 -11.89 6.51 2.09
N ILE A 28 -10.63 6.91 2.01
CA ILE A 28 -10.08 7.63 0.86
C ILE A 28 -9.86 6.66 -0.31
N LEU A 29 -9.37 5.46 -0.03
CA LEU A 29 -9.09 4.43 -1.04
C LEU A 29 -10.38 3.81 -1.63
N ASP A 30 -11.45 3.67 -0.84
CA ASP A 30 -12.76 3.19 -1.31
C ASP A 30 -13.52 4.29 -2.05
N ILE A 31 -13.02 4.68 -3.22
CA ILE A 31 -13.59 5.73 -4.07
C ILE A 31 -15.04 5.44 -4.51
N LYS A 32 -15.48 4.18 -4.45
CA LYS A 32 -16.87 3.77 -4.76
C LYS A 32 -17.79 3.80 -3.55
N ASN A 33 -17.26 3.99 -2.33
CA ASN A 33 -17.99 3.92 -1.05
C ASN A 33 -18.83 2.64 -0.91
N GLN A 34 -18.27 1.50 -1.29
CA GLN A 34 -18.95 0.19 -1.27
C GLN A 34 -18.54 -0.70 -0.08
N GLY A 35 -17.60 -0.23 0.75
CA GLY A 35 -17.08 -0.93 1.92
C GLY A 35 -15.92 -1.89 1.61
N TYR A 36 -15.41 -1.89 0.37
CA TYR A 36 -14.30 -2.73 -0.06
C TYR A 36 -13.54 -2.13 -1.25
N LEU A 37 -12.24 -2.43 -1.30
CA LEU A 37 -11.39 -2.14 -2.45
C LEU A 37 -11.50 -3.29 -3.45
N ASP A 38 -11.93 -2.95 -4.67
CA ASP A 38 -11.87 -3.86 -5.80
C ASP A 38 -10.69 -3.52 -6.72
N THR A 39 -10.47 -4.33 -7.75
CA THR A 39 -9.41 -4.12 -8.75
C THR A 39 -9.42 -2.70 -9.33
N PHE A 40 -10.59 -2.08 -9.49
CA PHE A 40 -10.66 -0.73 -10.02
C PHE A 40 -10.11 0.29 -9.04
N CYS A 41 -10.44 0.17 -7.74
CA CYS A 41 -9.91 1.07 -6.71
C CYS A 41 -8.38 0.97 -6.65
N LEU A 42 -7.83 -0.26 -6.63
CA LEU A 42 -6.38 -0.47 -6.60
C LEU A 42 -5.70 0.12 -7.85
N ASN A 43 -6.21 -0.19 -9.04
CA ASN A 43 -5.65 0.30 -10.30
C ASN A 43 -5.73 1.83 -10.42
N TYR A 44 -6.78 2.45 -9.86
CA TYR A 44 -6.96 3.90 -9.90
C TYR A 44 -5.79 4.63 -9.24
N PHE A 45 -5.39 4.21 -8.05
CA PHE A 45 -4.26 4.80 -7.33
C PHE A 45 -2.91 4.36 -7.90
N PHE A 46 -2.77 3.08 -8.25
CA PHE A 46 -1.50 2.54 -8.76
C PHE A 46 -1.07 3.18 -10.10
N ARG A 47 -2.02 3.64 -10.92
CA ARG A 47 -1.70 4.27 -12.21
C ARG A 47 -0.76 5.48 -12.07
N GLU A 48 -0.95 6.30 -11.04
CA GLU A 48 -0.08 7.46 -10.80
C GLU A 48 1.33 7.03 -10.39
N ILE A 49 1.43 6.01 -9.53
CA ILE A 49 2.71 5.40 -9.13
C ILE A 49 3.45 4.89 -10.38
N GLN A 50 2.76 4.19 -11.28
CA GLN A 50 3.32 3.66 -12.50
C GLN A 50 3.79 4.75 -13.48
N GLU A 51 3.03 5.85 -13.58
CA GLU A 51 3.42 7.01 -14.39
C GLU A 51 4.69 7.68 -13.84
N GLN A 52 4.77 7.86 -12.51
CA GLN A 52 5.97 8.41 -11.86
C GLN A 52 7.18 7.50 -12.05
N MET A 53 7.05 6.18 -11.88
CA MET A 53 8.12 5.20 -12.14
C MET A 53 8.69 5.33 -13.57
N SER A 54 7.82 5.53 -14.55
CA SER A 54 8.20 5.69 -15.96
C SER A 54 9.07 6.93 -16.19
N GLN A 55 8.83 8.02 -15.45
CA GLN A 55 9.64 9.24 -15.51
C GLN A 55 11.07 9.03 -15.00
N TYR A 56 11.25 8.14 -14.03
CA TYR A 56 12.57 7.76 -13.50
C TYR A 56 13.30 6.70 -14.33
N LYS A 57 12.81 6.37 -15.55
CA LYS A 57 13.36 5.36 -16.47
C LYS A 57 13.50 3.96 -15.85
N GLN A 58 12.65 3.64 -14.88
CA GLN A 58 12.55 2.29 -14.34
C GLN A 58 11.79 1.36 -15.28
N ASN A 59 11.98 0.05 -15.09
CA ASN A 59 11.20 -0.94 -15.81
C ASN A 59 9.72 -0.81 -15.44
N ALA A 60 8.83 -0.98 -16.43
CA ALA A 60 7.40 -0.95 -16.17
C ALA A 60 7.00 -2.16 -15.32
N VAL A 61 6.50 -1.90 -14.12
CA VAL A 61 5.93 -2.93 -13.25
C VAL A 61 4.50 -3.23 -13.71
N SER A 62 4.15 -4.52 -13.75
CA SER A 62 2.81 -4.98 -14.09
C SER A 62 1.86 -4.75 -12.92
N PHE A 63 0.76 -4.02 -13.16
CA PHE A 63 -0.29 -3.88 -12.16
C PHE A 63 -0.86 -5.25 -11.73
N GLN A 64 -0.93 -6.21 -12.66
CA GLN A 64 -1.49 -7.52 -12.35
C GLN A 64 -0.65 -8.26 -11.31
N ASP A 65 0.68 -8.16 -11.40
CA ASP A 65 1.60 -8.83 -10.49
C ASP A 65 1.54 -8.17 -9.10
N VAL A 66 1.61 -6.83 -9.05
CA VAL A 66 1.46 -6.08 -7.78
C VAL A 66 0.12 -6.34 -7.13
N LYS A 67 -0.97 -6.37 -7.90
CA LYS A 67 -2.29 -6.71 -7.39
C LYS A 67 -2.31 -8.12 -6.82
N ASP A 68 -1.80 -9.12 -7.53
CA ASP A 68 -1.79 -10.50 -7.05
C ASP A 68 -0.96 -10.61 -5.75
N GLU A 69 0.19 -9.95 -5.67
CA GLU A 69 0.97 -9.87 -4.43
C GLU A 69 0.21 -9.20 -3.27
N MET A 70 -0.51 -8.11 -3.52
CA MET A 70 -1.32 -7.45 -2.50
C MET A 70 -2.41 -8.40 -1.98
N PHE A 71 -3.06 -9.15 -2.86
CA PHE A 71 -4.07 -10.13 -2.45
C PHE A 71 -3.46 -11.30 -1.66
N ASP A 72 -2.29 -11.78 -2.06
CA ASP A 72 -1.56 -12.83 -1.34
C ASP A 72 -1.05 -12.37 0.04
N MET A 73 -0.67 -11.09 0.15
CA MET A 73 -0.24 -10.46 1.40
C MET A 73 -1.41 -10.25 2.37
N ILE A 74 -2.54 -9.71 1.88
CA ILE A 74 -3.71 -9.40 2.71
C ILE A 74 -4.54 -10.64 3.06
N LYS A 75 -4.61 -11.61 2.13
CA LYS A 75 -5.43 -12.83 2.25
C LYS A 75 -6.89 -12.52 2.62
N PRO A 76 -7.60 -11.70 1.82
CA PRO A 76 -8.96 -11.33 2.12
C PRO A 76 -9.89 -12.54 2.12
N VAL A 77 -10.99 -12.43 2.87
CA VAL A 77 -12.02 -13.49 2.91
C VAL A 77 -12.67 -13.70 1.54
N ASP A 78 -12.89 -12.61 0.78
CA ASP A 78 -13.33 -12.66 -0.63
C ASP A 78 -12.11 -12.42 -1.54
N PRO A 79 -11.75 -13.37 -2.42
CA PRO A 79 -10.58 -13.25 -3.30
C PRO A 79 -10.63 -12.07 -4.30
N THR A 80 -11.76 -11.37 -4.40
CA THR A 80 -11.95 -10.26 -5.33
C THR A 80 -12.06 -8.89 -4.66
N LYS A 81 -12.05 -8.85 -3.32
CA LYS A 81 -12.34 -7.64 -2.54
C LYS A 81 -11.50 -7.59 -1.28
N ILE A 82 -10.96 -6.42 -0.98
CA ILE A 82 -10.26 -6.16 0.28
C ILE A 82 -11.12 -5.25 1.14
N THR A 83 -11.60 -5.73 2.29
CA THR A 83 -12.32 -4.91 3.26
C THR A 83 -11.38 -4.28 4.27
N LEU A 84 -11.86 -3.28 5.02
CA LEU A 84 -11.11 -2.73 6.15
C LEU A 84 -10.76 -3.82 7.17
N GLN A 85 -11.66 -4.78 7.41
CA GLN A 85 -11.41 -5.85 8.37
C GLN A 85 -10.27 -6.77 7.89
N ASP A 86 -10.16 -7.03 6.59
CA ASP A 86 -9.06 -7.81 6.02
C ASP A 86 -7.72 -7.08 6.22
N LEU A 87 -7.68 -5.76 5.98
CA LEU A 87 -6.47 -4.94 6.22
C LEU A 87 -6.03 -5.00 7.68
N LEU A 88 -6.96 -4.83 8.61
CA LEU A 88 -6.68 -4.87 10.05
C LEU A 88 -6.21 -6.26 10.51
N ASN A 89 -6.84 -7.32 10.01
CA ASN A 89 -6.52 -8.70 10.40
C ASN A 89 -5.19 -9.20 9.83
N SER A 90 -4.83 -8.74 8.63
CA SER A 90 -3.58 -9.17 7.97
C SER A 90 -2.33 -8.64 8.66
N GLY A 91 -2.43 -7.51 9.37
CA GLY A 91 -1.27 -6.77 9.88
C GLY A 91 -0.41 -6.12 8.78
N GLN A 92 -0.88 -6.13 7.53
CA GLN A 92 -0.17 -5.62 6.35
C GLN A 92 -0.87 -4.39 5.73
N GLY A 93 -1.79 -3.77 6.48
CA GLY A 93 -2.56 -2.62 6.03
C GLY A 93 -1.69 -1.41 5.67
N GLU A 94 -0.67 -1.12 6.50
CA GLU A 94 0.28 -0.03 6.24
C GLU A 94 1.01 -0.23 4.91
N THR A 95 1.52 -1.43 4.67
CA THR A 95 2.23 -1.76 3.42
C THR A 95 1.34 -1.57 2.21
N LEU A 96 0.10 -2.08 2.25
CA LEU A 96 -0.86 -1.90 1.16
C LEU A 96 -1.14 -0.42 0.89
N VAL A 97 -1.38 0.36 1.95
CA VAL A 97 -1.67 1.78 1.82
C VAL A 97 -0.45 2.51 1.23
N SER A 98 0.74 2.25 1.76
CA SER A 98 2.01 2.83 1.31
C SER A 98 2.27 2.58 -0.17
N ILE A 99 2.08 1.35 -0.66
CA ILE A 99 2.17 0.99 -2.09
C ILE A 99 1.26 1.86 -2.97
N LEU A 100 0.04 2.14 -2.50
CA LEU A 100 -0.97 2.82 -3.30
C LEU A 100 -0.83 4.34 -3.30
N ILE A 101 -0.28 4.95 -2.24
CA ILE A 101 -0.31 6.40 -2.05
C ILE A 101 1.06 7.07 -2.03
N ASP A 102 2.15 6.30 -1.93
CA ASP A 102 3.51 6.82 -1.85
C ASP A 102 4.46 6.07 -2.79
N LEU A 103 5.09 6.84 -3.68
CA LEU A 103 6.09 6.33 -4.62
C LEU A 103 7.30 5.73 -3.89
N ASN A 104 7.77 6.34 -2.81
CA ASN A 104 8.90 5.82 -2.04
C ASN A 104 8.49 4.53 -1.31
N GLY A 105 7.31 4.51 -0.72
CA GLY A 105 6.68 3.33 -0.15
C GLY A 105 6.65 2.14 -1.12
N PHE A 106 6.19 2.37 -2.35
CA PHE A 106 6.23 1.37 -3.41
C PHE A 106 7.67 0.93 -3.73
N TRP A 107 8.61 1.85 -3.85
CA TRP A 107 10.02 1.52 -4.11
C TRP A 107 10.65 0.65 -3.02
N THR A 108 10.39 0.98 -1.76
CA THR A 108 10.86 0.19 -0.61
C THR A 108 10.29 -1.21 -0.66
N TYR A 109 9.02 -1.35 -1.03
CA TYR A 109 8.37 -2.65 -1.19
C TYR A 109 9.01 -3.48 -2.32
N GLU A 110 9.18 -2.91 -3.52
CA GLU A 110 9.76 -3.62 -4.67
C GLU A 110 11.20 -4.08 -4.41
N ASN A 111 11.98 -3.29 -3.65
CA ASN A 111 13.38 -3.61 -3.35
C ASN A 111 13.57 -4.37 -2.03
N ARG A 112 12.49 -4.79 -1.37
CA ARG A 112 12.55 -5.44 -0.04
C ARG A 112 13.47 -6.67 -0.03
N GLU A 113 13.49 -7.46 -1.10
CA GLU A 113 14.30 -8.68 -1.17
C GLU A 113 15.80 -8.38 -1.25
N ALA A 114 16.18 -7.33 -1.99
CA ALA A 114 17.58 -6.90 -2.08
C ALA A 114 18.10 -6.41 -0.71
N MET A 115 17.28 -5.67 0.04
CA MET A 115 17.65 -5.18 1.37
C MET A 115 17.82 -6.32 2.40
N VAL A 116 16.99 -7.37 2.29
CA VAL A 116 17.12 -8.57 3.14
C VAL A 116 18.41 -9.32 2.83
N ALA A 117 18.81 -9.43 1.55
CA ALA A 117 20.06 -10.06 1.15
C ALA A 117 21.30 -9.33 1.73
N GLU A 118 21.35 -8.00 1.65
CA GLU A 118 22.47 -7.19 2.20
C GLU A 118 22.61 -7.32 3.72
N THR A 119 21.48 -7.43 4.44
CA THR A 119 21.49 -7.60 5.91
C THR A 119 21.99 -8.99 6.31
N THR A 120 21.72 -10.00 5.48
CA THR A 120 22.13 -11.38 5.74
C THR A 120 23.62 -11.59 5.48
N GLU A 121 24.18 -10.96 4.45
CA GLU A 121 25.63 -10.99 4.17
C GLU A 121 26.44 -10.26 5.25
N SER A 122 25.99 -9.09 5.73
CA SER A 122 26.69 -8.35 6.80
C SER A 122 26.66 -9.04 8.16
N SER A 123 25.71 -9.94 8.40
CA SER A 123 25.59 -10.72 9.65
C SER A 123 26.40 -12.03 9.62
N ALA A 124 26.88 -12.47 8.45
CA ALA A 124 27.64 -13.71 8.30
C ALA A 124 29.17 -13.53 8.46
N ASP A 125 29.65 -12.29 8.52
CA ASP A 125 31.06 -11.91 8.64
C ASP A 125 31.49 -11.52 10.09
N VAL A 126 30.70 -11.91 11.12
CA VAL A 126 31.03 -11.66 12.55
C VAL A 126 31.13 -12.97 13.35
#